data_AF-A0ABD6BR68-F1
#
_entry.id   AF-A0ABD6BR68-F1
#
_cell.length_a   1.000
_cell.length_b   1.000
_cell.length_c   1.000
_cell.angle_alpha   90.00
_cell.angle_beta   90.00
_cell.angle_gamma   90.00
#
_symmetry.space_group_name_H-M   'P 1'
#
loop_
_entity.id
_entity.type
_entity.pdbx_description
1 polymer ?
#
loop_
_entity_poly.entity_id
_entity_poly.type
_entity_poly.pdbx_seq_one_letter_code
_entity_poly.pdbx_strand_id
1 'polypeptide(L)' 'MTEYANFIGGEWVDAEGGETFETYNPAAPDEAVATYPESGVSETDAAVAAA' A
#
# COMPACT_ATOMS: atom_id res chain seq x y z
N MET A 1 -2.80 14.38 4.13
CA MET A 1 -2.20 13.21 3.48
C MET A 1 -3.25 12.11 3.48
N THR A 2 -3.52 11.49 2.35
CA THR A 2 -4.48 10.37 2.27
C THR A 2 -3.73 9.06 2.42
N GLU A 3 -4.22 8.17 3.27
CA GLU A 3 -3.68 6.82 3.48
C GLU A 3 -4.57 5.81 2.75
N TYR A 4 -3.93 4.85 2.08
CA TYR A 4 -4.59 3.74 1.40
C TYR A 4 -4.19 2.41 2.04
N ALA A 5 -4.91 1.34 1.68
CA ALA A 5 -4.64 -0.03 2.08
C ALA A 5 -4.58 -0.95 0.85
N ASN A 6 -4.06 -2.16 1.00
CA ASN A 6 -4.16 -3.20 -0.01
C ASN A 6 -5.60 -3.69 -0.13
N PHE A 7 -5.99 -4.19 -1.30
CA PHE A 7 -7.27 -4.87 -1.47
C PHE A 7 -7.05 -6.33 -1.84
N ILE A 8 -7.24 -7.23 -0.88
CA ILE A 8 -6.92 -8.65 -0.99
C ILE A 8 -8.15 -9.45 -0.58
N GLY A 9 -8.58 -10.39 -1.42
CA GLY A 9 -9.71 -11.27 -1.09
C GLY A 9 -11.05 -10.57 -0.85
N GLY A 10 -11.22 -9.32 -1.31
CA GLY A 10 -12.43 -8.55 -1.06
C GLY A 10 -12.36 -7.65 0.18
N GLU A 11 -11.23 -7.61 0.87
CA GLU A 11 -11.03 -6.84 2.10
C GLU A 11 -9.90 -5.81 1.93
N TRP A 12 -10.00 -4.71 2.68
CA TRP A 12 -8.93 -3.72 2.79
C TRP A 12 -7.97 -4.14 3.91
N VAL A 13 -6.69 -4.28 3.59
CA VAL A 13 -5.67 -4.88 4.48
C VAL A 13 -4.42 -4.00 4.48
N ASP A 14 -3.90 -3.69 5.67
CA ASP A 14 -2.61 -2.99 5.83
C ASP A 14 -1.43 -3.95 5.58
N ALA A 15 -0.19 -3.42 5.49
CA ALA A 15 0.99 -4.29 5.51
C ALA A 15 1.17 -4.94 6.89
N GLU A 16 1.56 -6.21 6.97
CA GLU A 16 1.75 -6.94 8.23
C GLU A 16 2.72 -6.23 9.19
N GLY A 17 3.78 -5.61 8.67
CA GLY A 17 4.75 -4.84 9.46
C GLY A 17 4.37 -3.36 9.69
N GLY A 18 3.27 -2.89 9.10
CA GLY A 18 2.87 -1.48 9.13
C GLY A 18 3.78 -0.56 8.30
N GLU A 19 4.68 -1.12 7.49
CA GLU A 19 5.55 -0.37 6.60
C GLU A 19 4.73 0.33 5.52
N THR A 20 5.14 1.55 5.19
CA THR A 20 4.46 2.39 4.19
C THR A 20 5.47 3.21 3.40
N PHE A 21 5.06 3.64 2.20
CA PHE A 21 5.83 4.58 1.39
C PHE A 21 4.95 5.73 0.89
N GLU A 22 5.59 6.89 0.72
CA GLU A 22 4.95 8.09 0.19
C GLU A 22 5.07 8.13 -1.33
N THR A 23 3.99 8.56 -1.99
CA THR A 23 4.00 8.90 -3.41
C THR A 23 4.01 10.42 -3.56
N TYR A 24 4.83 10.91 -4.49
CA TYR A 24 5.07 12.33 -4.70
C TYR A 24 4.54 12.81 -6.05
N ASN A 25 4.16 14.08 -6.12
CA ASN A 25 3.73 14.72 -7.36
C ASN A 25 4.90 14.84 -8.36
N PRO A 26 4.84 14.25 -9.56
CA PRO A 26 5.94 14.35 -10.53
C PRO A 26 6.24 15.79 -11.00
N ALA A 27 5.27 16.70 -10.89
CA ALA A 27 5.43 18.12 -11.22
C ALA A 27 5.95 18.97 -10.04
N ALA A 28 5.89 18.44 -8.81
CA ALA A 28 6.38 19.07 -7.59
C ALA A 28 6.96 17.99 -6.66
N PRO A 29 8.23 17.58 -6.85
CA PRO A 29 8.79 16.41 -6.16
C PRO A 29 8.84 16.50 -4.64
N ASP A 30 8.79 17.71 -4.07
CA ASP A 30 8.73 17.93 -2.62
C ASP A 30 7.29 17.82 -2.05
N GLU A 31 6.28 17.62 -2.90
CA GLU A 31 4.87 17.48 -2.52
C GLU A 31 4.48 16.00 -2.47
N ALA A 32 4.29 15.47 -1.27
CA ALA A 32 3.72 14.15 -1.07
C ALA A 32 2.19 14.19 -1.23
N VAL A 33 1.64 13.26 -2.02
CA VAL A 33 0.22 13.22 -2.39
C VAL A 33 -0.56 12.11 -1.67
N ALA A 34 0.09 11.01 -1.31
CA ALA A 34 -0.55 9.87 -0.66
C ALA A 34 0.49 8.94 -0.01
N THR A 35 0.01 8.09 0.91
CA THR A 35 0.77 7.01 1.55
C THR A 35 0.12 5.67 1.25
N TYR A 36 0.92 4.66 0.91
CA TYR A 36 0.49 3.30 0.61
C TYR A 36 1.24 2.29 1.48
N PRO A 37 0.64 1.13 1.81
CA PRO A 37 1.32 0.05 2.51
C PRO A 37 2.44 -0.51 1.63
N GLU A 38 3.59 -0.78 2.24
CA GLU A 38 4.69 -1.52 1.62
C GLU A 38 4.46 -3.02 1.83
N SER A 39 3.73 -3.63 0.90
CA SER A 39 3.35 -5.05 0.97
C SER A 39 4.55 -5.98 0.87
N GLY A 40 4.59 -6.99 1.75
CA GLY A 40 5.63 -8.00 1.82
C GLY A 40 5.21 -9.36 1.25
N VAL A 41 5.95 -10.38 1.65
CA VAL A 41 5.72 -11.77 1.22
C VAL A 41 4.32 -12.25 1.64
N SER A 42 3.91 -11.95 2.88
CA SER A 42 2.61 -12.40 3.43
C SER A 42 1.42 -11.84 2.65
N GLU A 43 1.40 -10.54 2.35
CA GLU A 43 0.33 -9.93 1.55
C GLU A 43 0.35 -10.46 0.12
N THR A 44 1.54 -10.70 -0.44
CA THR A 44 1.69 -11.27 -1.78
C THR A 44 1.11 -12.68 -1.86
N ASP A 45 1.45 -13.54 -0.89
CA ASP A 45 0.94 -14.91 -0.81
C ASP A 45 -0.58 -14.94 -0.60
N ALA A 46 -1.11 -14.07 0.25
CA ALA A 46 -2.55 -13.92 0.46
C ALA A 46 -3.27 -13.45 -0.81
N ALA A 47 -2.70 -12.50 -1.54
CA ALA A 47 -3.24 -12.04 -2.82
C ALA A 47 -3.25 -13.14 -3.88
N VAL A 48 -2.19 -13.94 -3.96
CA VAL A 48 -2.10 -15.09 -4.88
C VAL A 48 -3.15 -16.16 -4.53
N ALA A 49 -3.33 -16.46 -3.24
CA ALA A 49 -4.32 -17.45 -2.80
C ALA A 49 -5.77 -17.02 -3.04
N ALA A 50 -6.04 -15.72 -3.10
CA ALA A 50 -7.38 -15.14 -3.26
C ALA A 50 -7.79 -14.89 -4.73
N ALA A 51 -6.89 -15.05 -5.70
CA ALA A 51 -7.08 -14.71 -7.11
C ALA A 51 -7.85 -15.77 -7.93
#